data_AF-A0A0A1P372-F1
#
_entry.id   AF-A0A0A1P372-F1
#
_cell.length_a   1.000
_cell.length_b   1.000
_cell.length_c   1.000
_cell.angle_alpha   90.00
_cell.angle_beta   90.00
_cell.angle_gamma   90.00
#
_symmetry.space_group_name_H-M   'P 1'
#
loop_
_entity.id
_entity.type
_entity.pdbx_description
1 polymer ?
#
loop_
_entity_poly.entity_id
_entity_poly.type
_entity_poly.pdbx_seq_one_letter_code
_entity_poly.pdbx_strand_id
1 'polypeptide(L)'
;MIPSKHSREILPGSVAAAVATVTAMGRVMLSVSAGGVIHERMGPVGAVTEADGRLVLSGEMHDAVIDLGVIVRVVADRTGRMKDRALPRLELQDGEGATAFSLIGLDGLEPFDAALDRLGPGETLPARPPREAPPATAAEVVPEGADAGARLLASVTASGQPVSVRFRCRGLEQGWTGIIGEVKPAMGFLNVLLPDFHLHLKDDAVAVWRRDGAGDIVTLSAQAADGAGLGLVFSGPAAAFAAA
;
A
#
# COMPACT_ATOMS: atom_id res chain seq x y z
N MET A 1 -23.16 24.14 17.92
CA MET A 1 -23.48 23.24 16.80
C MET A 1 -22.23 23.21 15.93
N ILE A 2 -21.45 22.12 15.98
CA ILE A 2 -20.23 22.00 15.16
C ILE A 2 -20.71 21.81 13.71
N PRO A 3 -20.20 22.58 12.72
CA PRO A 3 -20.59 22.39 11.32
C PRO A 3 -20.40 20.92 10.94
N SER A 4 -21.40 20.33 10.28
CA SER A 4 -21.30 18.97 9.76
C SER A 4 -20.15 18.92 8.75
N LYS A 5 -19.11 18.13 9.05
CA LYS A 5 -17.98 17.93 8.14
C LYS A 5 -18.47 17.27 6.84
N HIS A 6 -17.92 17.71 5.71
CA HIS A 6 -18.26 17.14 4.42
C HIS A 6 -17.88 15.65 4.37
N SER A 7 -18.74 14.83 3.76
CA SER A 7 -18.47 13.40 3.58
C SER A 7 -17.23 13.17 2.74
N ARG A 8 -16.99 14.03 1.74
CA ARG A 8 -15.77 14.12 0.94
C ARG A 8 -15.40 15.58 0.70
N GLU A 9 -14.12 15.89 0.79
CA GLU A 9 -13.60 17.23 0.48
C GLU A 9 -12.16 17.19 -0.06
N ILE A 10 -11.83 18.11 -0.96
CA ILE A 10 -10.44 18.41 -1.32
C ILE A 10 -9.85 19.22 -0.18
N LEU A 11 -8.77 18.73 0.41
CA LEU A 11 -8.12 19.43 1.52
C LEU A 11 -7.42 20.70 1.03
N PRO A 12 -7.49 21.80 1.79
CA PRO A 12 -6.80 23.03 1.44
C PRO A 12 -5.30 22.91 1.71
N GLY A 13 -4.52 23.81 1.11
CA GLY A 13 -3.07 23.87 1.30
C GLY A 13 -2.28 22.90 0.42
N SER A 14 -1.04 22.62 0.81
CA SER A 14 -0.15 21.73 0.05
C SER A 14 -0.41 20.25 0.37
N VAL A 15 -0.08 19.37 -0.58
CA VAL A 15 -0.06 17.91 -0.35
C VAL A 15 0.79 17.56 0.87
N ALA A 16 1.93 18.23 1.06
CA ALA A 16 2.79 18.06 2.22
C ALA A 16 2.07 18.35 3.54
N ALA A 17 1.36 19.49 3.64
CA ALA A 17 0.63 19.86 4.85
C ALA A 17 -0.49 18.86 5.16
N ALA A 18 -1.20 18.41 4.13
CA ALA A 18 -2.25 17.41 4.23
C ALA A 18 -1.70 16.04 4.68
N VAL A 19 -0.65 15.53 4.04
CA VAL A 19 -0.03 14.25 4.40
C VAL A 19 0.58 14.32 5.79
N ALA A 20 1.19 15.43 6.21
CA ALA A 20 1.75 15.59 7.55
C ALA A 20 0.70 15.47 8.68
N THR A 21 -0.62 15.45 8.38
CA THR A 21 -1.65 15.26 9.41
C THR A 21 -1.69 13.83 9.93
N VAL A 22 -1.20 12.86 9.15
CA VAL A 22 -1.27 11.43 9.49
C VAL A 22 -0.50 11.05 10.75
N THR A 23 0.48 11.87 11.16
CA THR A 23 1.22 11.66 12.42
C THR A 23 0.34 11.84 13.66
N ALA A 24 -0.82 12.51 13.53
CA ALA A 24 -1.77 12.75 14.61
C ALA A 24 -3.04 11.89 14.52
N MET A 25 -3.13 10.98 13.54
CA MET A 25 -4.34 10.16 13.29
C MET A 25 -4.38 8.84 14.07
N GLY A 26 -3.39 8.58 14.92
CA GLY A 26 -3.20 7.26 15.54
C GLY A 26 -2.59 6.27 14.54
N ARG A 27 -3.18 5.08 14.41
CA ARG A 27 -2.75 4.10 13.41
C ARG A 27 -3.30 4.44 12.03
N VAL A 28 -2.40 4.41 11.05
CA VAL A 28 -2.69 4.65 9.65
C VAL A 28 -2.26 3.44 8.82
N MET A 29 -3.09 3.10 7.83
CA MET A 29 -2.75 2.13 6.80
C MET A 29 -2.43 2.85 5.49
N LEU A 30 -1.19 2.75 5.03
CA LEU A 30 -0.82 3.16 3.68
C LEU A 30 -1.06 1.97 2.73
N SER A 31 -2.11 2.07 1.91
CA SER A 31 -2.53 1.01 1.00
C SER A 31 -2.39 1.47 -0.44
N VAL A 32 -1.71 0.63 -1.24
CA VAL A 32 -1.49 0.85 -2.67
C VAL A 32 -1.74 -0.45 -3.43
N SER A 33 -2.36 -0.35 -4.60
CA SER A 33 -2.61 -1.48 -5.48
C SER A 33 -2.25 -1.15 -6.93
N ALA A 34 -1.42 -2.00 -7.54
CA ALA A 34 -1.12 -1.95 -8.97
C ALA A 34 -0.63 -3.31 -9.47
N GLY A 35 -0.93 -3.65 -10.72
CA GLY A 35 -0.36 -4.85 -11.37
C GLY A 35 -0.67 -6.18 -10.68
N GLY A 36 -1.82 -6.30 -10.01
CA GLY A 36 -2.16 -7.51 -9.24
C GLY A 36 -1.49 -7.62 -7.87
N VAL A 37 -0.78 -6.57 -7.43
CA VAL A 37 -0.19 -6.49 -6.10
C VAL A 37 -0.97 -5.47 -5.27
N ILE A 38 -1.21 -5.80 -4.01
CA ILE A 38 -1.64 -4.86 -2.98
C ILE A 38 -0.58 -4.91 -1.87
N HIS A 39 -0.03 -3.75 -1.53
CA HIS A 39 0.99 -3.61 -0.50
C HIS A 39 0.49 -2.63 0.55
N GLU A 40 0.39 -3.09 1.80
CA GLU A 40 -0.15 -2.28 2.90
C GLU A 40 0.83 -2.23 4.07
N ARG A 41 1.07 -1.02 4.59
CA ARG A 41 1.79 -0.81 5.85
C ARG A 41 0.85 -0.20 6.87
N MET A 42 0.86 -0.71 8.09
CA MET A 42 -0.11 -0.39 9.12
C MET A 42 0.57 -0.04 10.44
N GLY A 43 0.19 1.09 11.02
CA GLY A 43 0.72 1.52 12.31
C GLY A 43 0.80 3.04 12.42
N PRO A 44 1.32 3.57 13.54
CA PRO A 44 1.56 4.99 13.68
C PRO A 44 2.63 5.47 12.70
N VAL A 45 2.41 6.62 12.07
CA VAL A 45 3.43 7.31 11.26
C VAL A 45 4.28 8.16 12.21
N GLY A 46 5.58 7.87 12.29
CA GLY A 46 6.49 8.55 13.21
C GLY A 46 6.78 9.99 12.78
N ALA A 47 7.16 10.18 11.52
CA ALA A 47 7.43 11.50 10.95
C ALA A 47 7.09 11.56 9.46
N VAL A 48 6.73 12.77 9.01
CA VAL A 48 6.63 13.14 7.61
C VAL A 48 7.61 14.27 7.37
N THR A 49 8.56 14.05 6.46
CA THR A 49 9.56 15.06 6.08
C THR A 49 9.48 15.34 4.59
N GLU A 50 9.76 16.58 4.19
CA GLU A 50 9.77 17.00 2.79
C GLU A 50 11.20 17.32 2.38
N ALA A 51 11.66 16.73 1.27
CA ALA A 51 12.95 17.01 0.66
C ALA A 51 12.91 16.72 -0.84
N ASP A 52 13.50 17.59 -1.65
CA ASP A 52 13.70 17.38 -3.09
C ASP A 52 12.44 16.97 -3.87
N GLY A 53 11.30 17.64 -3.58
CA GLY A 53 10.03 17.33 -4.25
C GLY A 53 9.42 15.99 -3.84
N ARG A 54 9.84 15.43 -2.69
CA ARG A 54 9.34 14.18 -2.15
C ARG A 54 8.91 14.33 -0.70
N LEU A 55 7.91 13.55 -0.30
CA LEU A 55 7.61 13.34 1.11
C LEU A 55 8.12 11.97 1.54
N VAL A 56 8.79 11.91 2.69
CA VAL A 56 9.23 10.68 3.32
C VAL A 56 8.40 10.45 4.57
N LEU A 57 7.64 9.36 4.57
CA LEU A 57 6.97 8.81 5.74
C LEU A 57 7.94 7.83 6.38
N SER A 58 8.24 8.09 7.65
CA SER A 58 9.20 7.30 8.42
C SER A 58 8.64 6.92 9.79
N GLY A 59 9.17 5.85 10.36
CA GLY A 59 8.80 5.33 11.67
C GLY A 59 9.00 3.82 11.71
N GLU A 60 8.76 3.21 12.86
CA GLU A 60 8.87 1.75 13.02
C GLU A 60 8.01 0.98 12.00
N MET A 61 6.80 1.51 11.73
CA MET A 61 5.81 0.83 10.88
C MET A 61 5.71 1.40 9.47
N HIS A 62 6.43 2.47 9.13
CA HIS A 62 6.32 3.12 7.83
C HIS A 62 7.70 3.48 7.28
N ASP A 63 7.95 3.05 6.05
CA ASP A 63 9.09 3.42 5.21
C ASP A 63 8.53 3.67 3.81
N ALA A 64 8.19 4.92 3.50
CA ALA A 64 7.58 5.26 2.23
C ALA A 64 8.01 6.62 1.71
N VAL A 65 8.07 6.73 0.38
CA VAL A 65 8.44 7.94 -0.35
C VAL A 65 7.33 8.28 -1.34
N ILE A 66 6.81 9.50 -1.26
CA ILE A 66 5.76 10.03 -2.13
C ILE A 66 6.36 11.07 -3.06
N ASP A 67 6.11 10.95 -4.36
CA ASP A 67 6.56 11.92 -5.37
C ASP A 67 5.53 13.05 -5.53
N LEU A 68 5.92 14.28 -5.16
CA LEU A 68 5.06 15.46 -5.26
C LEU A 68 4.93 15.99 -6.69
N GLY A 69 5.77 15.53 -7.62
CA GLY A 69 5.58 15.77 -9.05
C GLY A 69 4.45 14.94 -9.66
N VAL A 70 4.03 13.87 -8.97
CA VAL A 70 2.91 13.01 -9.36
C VAL A 70 1.67 13.33 -8.56
N ILE A 71 1.78 13.39 -7.23
CA ILE A 71 0.66 13.59 -6.33
C ILE A 71 0.44 15.08 -6.13
N VAL A 72 -0.69 15.58 -6.64
CA VAL A 72 -0.99 17.02 -6.67
C VAL A 72 -2.20 17.40 -5.82
N ARG A 73 -3.00 16.41 -5.38
CA ARG A 73 -4.23 16.66 -4.62
C ARG A 73 -4.45 15.60 -3.55
N VAL A 74 -5.01 16.04 -2.41
CA VAL A 74 -5.43 15.15 -1.32
C VAL A 74 -6.92 15.34 -1.07
N VAL A 75 -7.67 14.25 -1.07
CA VAL A 75 -9.10 14.25 -0.75
C VAL A 75 -9.32 13.50 0.55
N ALA A 76 -9.97 14.13 1.52
CA ALA A 76 -10.48 13.43 2.69
C ALA A 76 -11.82 12.75 2.33
N ASP A 77 -11.90 11.44 2.51
CA ASP A 77 -13.11 10.63 2.33
C ASP A 77 -13.49 9.97 3.66
N ARG A 78 -14.63 10.39 4.22
CA ARG A 78 -15.19 9.91 5.50
C ARG A 78 -16.24 8.81 5.32
N THR A 79 -16.49 8.40 4.09
CA THR A 79 -17.55 7.43 3.75
C THR A 79 -17.11 5.98 3.90
N GLY A 80 -15.80 5.71 3.99
CA GLY A 80 -15.25 4.37 4.12
C GLY A 80 -15.79 3.61 5.34
N ARG A 81 -16.26 2.38 5.13
CA ARG A 81 -16.77 1.49 6.18
C ARG A 81 -16.24 0.08 5.97
N MET A 82 -15.95 -0.61 7.08
CA MET A 82 -15.73 -2.06 7.12
C MET A 82 -16.60 -2.62 8.23
N LYS A 83 -17.69 -3.31 7.85
CA LYS A 83 -18.78 -3.65 8.78
C LYS A 83 -19.24 -2.37 9.50
N ASP A 84 -19.23 -2.37 10.83
CA ASP A 84 -19.64 -1.22 11.64
C ASP A 84 -18.50 -0.20 11.89
N ARG A 85 -17.27 -0.49 11.46
CA ARG A 85 -16.11 0.40 11.68
C ARG A 85 -16.00 1.46 10.59
N ALA A 86 -15.92 2.72 11.00
CA ALA A 86 -15.53 3.81 10.10
C ALA A 86 -14.04 3.73 9.76
N LEU A 87 -13.73 3.81 8.47
CA LEU A 87 -12.37 3.83 7.93
C LEU A 87 -12.23 5.06 7.03
N PRO A 88 -12.12 6.27 7.61
CA PRO A 88 -11.84 7.46 6.83
C PRO A 88 -10.46 7.36 6.17
N ARG A 89 -10.27 8.05 5.06
CA ARG A 89 -9.00 8.01 4.32
C ARG A 89 -8.66 9.34 3.68
N LEU A 90 -7.37 9.56 3.50
CA LEU A 90 -6.82 10.50 2.55
C LEU A 90 -6.59 9.75 1.24
N GLU A 91 -7.27 10.17 0.17
CA GLU A 91 -6.99 9.74 -1.19
C GLU A 91 -5.92 10.65 -1.78
N LEU A 92 -4.77 10.08 -2.15
CA LEU A 92 -3.68 10.82 -2.79
C LEU A 92 -3.87 10.71 -4.29
N GLN A 93 -4.14 11.84 -4.93
CA GLN A 93 -4.56 11.89 -6.31
C GLN A 93 -3.49 12.53 -7.21
N ASP A 94 -3.42 12.01 -8.43
CA ASP A 94 -2.56 12.53 -9.48
C ASP A 94 -3.17 13.73 -10.22
N GLY A 95 -2.46 14.22 -11.23
CA GLY A 95 -2.91 15.35 -12.07
C GLY A 95 -4.20 15.11 -12.86
N GLU A 96 -4.62 13.85 -13.03
CA GLU A 96 -5.88 13.49 -13.68
C GLU A 96 -7.03 13.36 -12.66
N GLY A 97 -6.70 13.46 -11.36
CA GLY A 97 -7.65 13.31 -10.27
C GLY A 97 -7.93 11.85 -9.90
N ALA A 98 -7.17 10.89 -10.46
CA ALA A 98 -7.27 9.50 -10.09
C ALA A 98 -6.57 9.25 -8.75
N THR A 99 -7.15 8.41 -7.89
CA THR A 99 -6.49 8.00 -6.64
C THR A 99 -5.34 7.05 -6.95
N ALA A 100 -4.10 7.52 -6.73
CA ALA A 100 -2.89 6.70 -6.88
C ALA A 100 -2.76 5.71 -5.71
N PHE A 101 -3.00 6.17 -4.48
CA PHE A 101 -2.99 5.36 -3.26
C PHE A 101 -3.73 6.05 -2.12
N SER A 102 -3.83 5.43 -0.94
CA SER A 102 -4.58 5.97 0.19
C SER A 102 -3.88 5.79 1.53
N LEU A 103 -4.05 6.78 2.41
CA LEU A 103 -3.71 6.73 3.83
C LEU A 103 -5.02 6.61 4.62
N ILE A 104 -5.27 5.45 5.23
CA ILE A 104 -6.54 5.12 5.88
C ILE A 104 -6.37 5.23 7.39
N GLY A 105 -7.18 6.06 8.04
CA GLY A 105 -7.23 6.17 9.50
C GLY A 105 -7.91 4.94 10.09
N LEU A 106 -7.13 4.08 10.74
CA LEU A 106 -7.65 2.84 11.32
C LEU A 106 -8.43 3.14 12.61
N ASP A 107 -8.05 4.16 13.38
CA ASP A 107 -8.66 4.44 14.68
C ASP A 107 -9.96 5.26 14.60
N GLY A 108 -10.51 5.41 13.39
CA GLY A 108 -11.85 5.94 13.15
C GLY A 108 -11.89 7.43 12.86
N LEU A 109 -13.11 7.99 12.86
CA LEU A 109 -13.37 9.37 12.43
C LEU A 109 -12.81 10.41 13.40
N GLU A 110 -12.91 10.18 14.71
CA GLU A 110 -12.52 11.18 15.72
C GLU A 110 -11.04 11.61 15.63
N PRO A 111 -10.04 10.70 15.68
CA PRO A 111 -8.63 11.10 15.54
C PRO A 111 -8.31 11.62 14.14
N PHE A 112 -8.96 11.08 13.10
CA PHE A 112 -8.83 11.54 11.73
C PHE A 112 -9.26 12.99 11.58
N ASP A 113 -10.43 13.34 12.12
CA ASP A 113 -11.02 14.66 12.04
C ASP A 113 -10.28 15.68 12.88
N ALA A 114 -9.84 15.31 14.08
CA ALA A 114 -9.03 16.17 14.93
C ALA A 114 -7.69 16.54 14.26
N ALA A 115 -7.05 15.60 13.56
CA ALA A 115 -5.81 15.85 12.84
C ALA A 115 -5.99 16.82 11.65
N LEU A 116 -7.15 16.77 10.97
CA LEU A 116 -7.44 17.61 9.82
C LEU A 116 -7.90 19.03 10.19
N ASP A 117 -8.43 19.27 11.39
CA ASP A 117 -8.98 20.57 11.79
C ASP A 117 -7.99 21.73 11.60
N ARG A 118 -6.69 21.47 11.76
CA ARG A 118 -5.62 22.47 11.57
C ARG A 118 -5.49 22.99 10.14
N LEU A 119 -6.01 22.26 9.14
CA LEU A 119 -5.97 22.69 7.74
C LEU A 119 -7.13 23.65 7.40
N GLY A 120 -8.18 23.66 8.21
CA GLY A 120 -9.42 24.35 7.89
C GLY A 120 -10.32 23.57 6.90
N PRO A 121 -11.45 24.15 6.50
CA PRO A 121 -12.43 23.49 5.64
C PRO A 121 -11.90 23.31 4.21
N GLY A 122 -12.21 22.17 3.61
CA GLY A 122 -11.89 21.88 2.21
C GLY A 122 -13.00 22.26 1.22
N GLU A 123 -12.72 22.06 -0.06
CA GLU A 123 -13.72 22.16 -1.12
C GLU A 123 -14.58 20.89 -1.14
N THR A 124 -15.89 21.04 -0.98
CA THR A 124 -16.82 19.89 -0.96
C THR A 124 -16.78 19.11 -2.28
N LEU A 125 -16.70 17.78 -2.17
CA LEU A 125 -16.89 16.88 -3.31
C LEU A 125 -18.22 16.14 -3.21
N PRO A 126 -18.82 15.75 -4.35
CA PRO A 126 -19.97 14.86 -4.32
C PRO A 126 -19.61 13.52 -3.67
N ALA A 127 -20.63 12.90 -3.07
CA ALA A 127 -20.51 11.55 -2.55
C ALA A 127 -20.03 10.60 -3.67
N ARG A 128 -19.17 9.65 -3.29
CA ARG A 128 -18.72 8.62 -4.23
C ARG A 128 -19.94 7.75 -4.59
N PRO A 129 -20.18 7.44 -5.87
CA PRO A 129 -21.18 6.44 -6.23
C PRO A 129 -20.81 5.11 -5.55
N PRO A 130 -21.79 4.27 -5.18
CA PRO A 130 -21.52 2.94 -4.66
C PRO A 130 -20.57 2.21 -5.61
N ARG A 131 -19.51 1.61 -5.06
CA ARG A 131 -18.61 0.79 -5.88
C ARG A 131 -19.40 -0.43 -6.34
N GLU A 132 -19.54 -0.59 -7.65
CA GLU A 132 -20.04 -1.85 -8.21
C GLU A 132 -19.11 -2.97 -7.77
N ALA A 133 -19.69 -4.05 -7.22
CA ALA A 133 -18.90 -5.23 -6.90
C ALA A 133 -18.24 -5.72 -8.19
N PRO A 134 -16.92 -6.02 -8.19
CA PRO A 134 -16.31 -6.67 -9.33
C PRO A 134 -17.11 -7.94 -9.66
N PRO A 135 -17.30 -8.28 -10.94
CA PRO A 135 -17.83 -9.59 -11.30
C PRO A 135 -17.00 -10.65 -10.59
N ALA A 136 -17.65 -11.62 -9.95
CA ALA A 136 -16.95 -12.78 -9.41
C ALA A 136 -16.35 -13.56 -10.59
N THR A 137 -15.10 -13.28 -10.94
CA THR A 137 -14.35 -14.10 -11.87
C THR A 137 -13.98 -15.39 -11.15
N ALA A 138 -14.45 -16.52 -11.68
CA ALA A 138 -13.99 -17.82 -11.23
C ALA A 138 -12.46 -17.87 -11.37
N ALA A 139 -11.75 -18.15 -10.28
CA ALA A 139 -10.32 -18.42 -10.35
C ALA A 139 -10.14 -19.71 -11.16
N GLU A 140 -9.37 -19.65 -12.24
CA GLU A 140 -8.86 -20.87 -12.86
C GLU A 140 -7.91 -21.54 -11.85
N VAL A 141 -8.07 -22.84 -11.65
CA VAL A 141 -7.21 -23.60 -10.74
C VAL A 141 -5.85 -23.76 -11.42
N VAL A 142 -4.89 -22.95 -10.99
CA VAL A 142 -3.49 -23.08 -11.39
C VAL A 142 -2.95 -24.38 -10.78
N PRO A 143 -2.25 -25.22 -11.56
CA PRO A 143 -1.58 -26.40 -11.01
C PRO A 143 -0.62 -26.02 -9.89
N GLU A 144 -0.66 -26.78 -8.80
CA GLU A 144 0.19 -26.61 -7.64
C GLU A 144 1.68 -26.61 -8.06
N GLY A 145 2.41 -25.54 -7.74
CA GLY A 145 3.84 -25.37 -8.07
C GLY A 145 4.18 -24.62 -9.37
N ALA A 146 3.20 -24.26 -10.21
CA ALA A 146 3.44 -23.51 -11.44
C ALA A 146 3.52 -21.97 -11.23
N ASP A 147 2.85 -21.43 -10.21
CA ASP A 147 2.84 -19.99 -9.91
C ASP A 147 4.21 -19.51 -9.38
N ALA A 148 4.79 -18.51 -10.04
CA ALA A 148 6.11 -17.99 -9.67
C ALA A 148 6.10 -17.19 -8.37
N GLY A 149 4.99 -16.52 -8.05
CA GLY A 149 4.80 -15.83 -6.77
C GLY A 149 4.75 -16.81 -5.59
N ALA A 150 4.02 -17.92 -5.75
CA ALA A 150 3.88 -18.97 -4.76
C ALA A 150 5.22 -19.65 -4.48
N ARG A 151 6.01 -19.98 -5.51
CA ARG A 151 7.36 -20.54 -5.34
C ARG A 151 8.28 -19.61 -4.55
N LEU A 152 8.31 -18.32 -4.89
CA LEU A 152 9.11 -17.34 -4.15
C LEU A 152 8.67 -17.29 -2.67
N LEU A 153 7.37 -17.09 -2.42
CA LEU A 153 6.86 -16.93 -1.06
C LEU A 153 7.03 -18.20 -0.22
N ALA A 154 6.91 -19.38 -0.83
CA ALA A 154 7.24 -20.66 -0.18
C ALA A 154 8.73 -20.75 0.16
N SER A 155 9.64 -20.37 -0.76
CA SER A 155 11.09 -20.34 -0.50
C SER A 155 11.43 -19.40 0.66
N VAL A 156 10.89 -18.17 0.64
CA VAL A 156 11.12 -17.17 1.69
C VAL A 156 10.62 -17.69 3.04
N THR A 157 9.40 -18.22 3.08
CA THR A 157 8.80 -18.77 4.32
C THR A 157 9.61 -19.94 4.86
N ALA A 158 10.01 -20.88 4.00
CA ALA A 158 10.80 -22.05 4.40
C ALA A 158 12.19 -21.68 4.92
N SER A 159 12.78 -20.58 4.42
CA SER A 159 14.10 -20.12 4.86
C SER A 159 14.11 -19.54 6.27
N GLY A 160 12.98 -18.97 6.72
CA GLY A 160 12.88 -18.21 7.97
C GLY A 160 13.82 -16.98 8.04
N GLN A 161 14.43 -16.58 6.92
CA GLN A 161 15.36 -15.45 6.88
C GLN A 161 14.60 -14.13 6.76
N PRO A 162 15.15 -13.03 7.30
CA PRO A 162 14.59 -11.71 7.05
C PRO A 162 14.78 -11.33 5.58
N VAL A 163 13.73 -10.78 4.99
CA VAL A 163 13.72 -10.21 3.64
C VAL A 163 13.16 -8.79 3.68
N SER A 164 13.59 -7.96 2.73
CA SER A 164 12.94 -6.70 2.43
C SER A 164 11.98 -6.88 1.27
N VAL A 165 10.77 -6.36 1.42
CA VAL A 165 9.75 -6.28 0.37
C VAL A 165 9.54 -4.82 0.06
N ARG A 166 9.72 -4.45 -1.20
CA ARG A 166 9.55 -3.08 -1.66
C ARG A 166 8.57 -3.06 -2.82
N PHE A 167 7.68 -2.08 -2.80
CA PHE A 167 6.73 -1.85 -3.87
C PHE A 167 6.89 -0.44 -4.42
N ARG A 168 7.01 -0.35 -5.75
CA ARG A 168 7.16 0.91 -6.49
C ARG A 168 6.05 1.03 -7.51
N CYS A 169 5.31 2.12 -7.45
CA CYS A 169 4.38 2.48 -8.50
C CYS A 169 4.49 3.99 -8.78
N ARG A 170 3.68 4.47 -9.72
CA ARG A 170 3.64 5.89 -10.04
C ARG A 170 3.22 6.69 -8.80
N GLY A 171 4.13 7.53 -8.30
CA GLY A 171 3.88 8.42 -7.17
C GLY A 171 4.23 7.87 -5.79
N LEU A 172 4.61 6.59 -5.67
CA LEU A 172 4.89 5.95 -4.39
C LEU A 172 5.98 4.87 -4.47
N GLU A 173 6.87 4.89 -3.49
CA GLU A 173 7.68 3.76 -3.07
C GLU A 173 7.36 3.43 -1.61
N GLN A 174 7.20 2.14 -1.28
CA GLN A 174 6.93 1.69 0.08
C GLN A 174 7.73 0.42 0.39
N GLY A 175 8.26 0.32 1.60
CA GLY A 175 9.09 -0.78 2.06
C GLY A 175 8.58 -1.46 3.32
N TRP A 176 8.92 -2.73 3.45
CA TRP A 176 8.85 -3.53 4.66
C TRP A 176 10.10 -4.40 4.76
N THR A 177 10.56 -4.70 5.97
CA THR A 177 11.62 -5.70 6.20
C THR A 177 11.28 -6.53 7.43
N GLY A 178 11.39 -7.85 7.30
CA GLY A 178 11.13 -8.76 8.39
C GLY A 178 11.08 -10.22 7.93
N ILE A 179 10.57 -11.10 8.79
CA ILE A 179 10.43 -12.53 8.50
C ILE A 179 8.98 -12.79 8.06
N ILE A 180 8.82 -13.42 6.90
CA ILE A 180 7.51 -13.90 6.43
C ILE A 180 7.31 -15.30 7.01
N GLY A 181 6.39 -15.42 7.97
CA GLY A 181 6.15 -16.68 8.67
C GLY A 181 5.08 -17.58 8.05
N GLU A 182 4.07 -17.00 7.40
CA GLU A 182 2.96 -17.75 6.81
C GLU A 182 2.42 -17.02 5.57
N VAL A 183 2.00 -17.81 4.58
CA VAL A 183 1.32 -17.35 3.36
C VAL A 183 -0.01 -18.07 3.27
N LYS A 184 -1.11 -17.31 3.12
CA LYS A 184 -2.47 -17.83 3.05
C LYS A 184 -3.06 -17.62 1.66
N PRO A 185 -3.23 -18.68 0.85
CA PRO A 185 -3.99 -18.60 -0.39
C PRO A 185 -5.48 -18.36 -0.07
N ALA A 186 -6.07 -17.31 -0.63
CA ALA A 186 -7.49 -17.03 -0.50
C ALA A 186 -7.99 -16.12 -1.63
N MET A 187 -9.15 -16.45 -2.21
CA MET A 187 -9.87 -15.60 -3.17
C MET A 187 -9.05 -15.19 -4.40
N GLY A 188 -8.14 -16.04 -4.89
CA GLY A 188 -7.28 -15.74 -6.04
C GLY A 188 -6.04 -14.90 -5.69
N PHE A 189 -5.66 -14.86 -4.41
CA PHE A 189 -4.47 -14.17 -3.92
C PHE A 189 -3.65 -15.06 -2.97
N LEU A 190 -2.33 -14.89 -3.03
CA LEU A 190 -1.37 -15.25 -2.01
C LEU A 190 -1.28 -14.11 -1.00
N ASN A 191 -1.63 -14.39 0.26
CA ASN A 191 -1.73 -13.35 1.30
C ASN A 191 -0.65 -13.52 2.37
N VAL A 192 0.15 -12.49 2.62
CA VAL A 192 0.97 -12.35 3.83
C VAL A 192 0.25 -11.36 4.73
N LEU A 193 -0.08 -11.77 5.96
CA LEU A 193 -0.90 -10.98 6.90
C LEU A 193 -0.19 -10.85 8.24
N LEU A 194 0.71 -9.86 8.35
CA LEU A 194 1.42 -9.52 9.58
C LEU A 194 0.77 -8.29 10.24
N PRO A 195 0.98 -8.05 11.56
CA PRO A 195 0.33 -6.96 12.28
C PRO A 195 0.52 -5.57 11.67
N ASP A 196 1.66 -5.33 11.02
CA ASP A 196 2.06 -4.05 10.44
C ASP A 196 2.22 -4.11 8.90
N PHE A 197 2.14 -5.30 8.30
CA PHE A 197 2.40 -5.50 6.87
C PHE A 197 1.45 -6.52 6.26
N HIS A 198 0.74 -6.08 5.21
CA HIS A 198 0.03 -7.00 4.34
C HIS A 198 0.58 -6.95 2.90
N LEU A 199 0.68 -8.14 2.31
CA LEU A 199 0.89 -8.32 0.88
C LEU A 199 -0.23 -9.20 0.35
N HIS A 200 -0.94 -8.71 -0.65
CA HIS A 200 -1.84 -9.53 -1.46
C HIS A 200 -1.25 -9.60 -2.86
N LEU A 201 -0.80 -10.79 -3.26
CA LEU A 201 -0.29 -11.03 -4.60
C LEU A 201 -1.30 -11.89 -5.34
N LYS A 202 -1.91 -11.34 -6.39
CA LYS A 202 -2.87 -12.07 -7.22
C LYS A 202 -2.18 -13.29 -7.84
N ASP A 203 -2.86 -14.42 -7.85
CA ASP A 203 -2.40 -15.64 -8.51
C ASP A 203 -2.04 -15.33 -9.98
N ASP A 204 -0.92 -15.89 -10.44
CA ASP A 204 -0.27 -15.71 -11.73
C ASP A 204 0.07 -14.27 -12.12
N ALA A 205 0.02 -13.31 -11.19
CA ALA A 205 0.45 -11.94 -11.49
C ALA A 205 1.93 -11.90 -11.89
N VAL A 206 2.75 -12.72 -11.23
CA VAL A 206 4.18 -12.85 -11.54
C VAL A 206 4.40 -14.00 -12.51
N ALA A 207 4.85 -13.68 -13.71
CA ALA A 207 5.33 -14.67 -14.66
C ALA A 207 6.80 -15.02 -14.41
N VAL A 208 7.63 -14.01 -14.12
CA VAL A 208 9.08 -14.17 -13.97
C VAL A 208 9.61 -13.31 -12.83
N TRP A 209 10.54 -13.88 -12.05
CA TRP A 209 11.41 -13.13 -11.14
C TRP A 209 12.75 -12.85 -11.82
N ARG A 210 13.04 -11.59 -12.08
CA ARG A 210 14.36 -11.18 -12.54
C ARG A 210 15.30 -11.09 -11.35
N ARG A 211 16.33 -11.94 -11.36
CA ARG A 211 17.38 -11.95 -10.34
C ARG A 211 18.53 -11.04 -10.73
N ASP A 212 18.85 -10.11 -9.83
CA ASP A 212 20.02 -9.25 -9.91
C ASP A 212 20.94 -9.48 -8.70
N GLY A 213 22.24 -9.55 -8.97
CA GLY A 213 23.28 -9.86 -7.98
C GLY A 213 23.69 -11.34 -7.92
N ALA A 214 24.96 -11.58 -7.59
CA ALA A 214 25.56 -12.93 -7.50
C ALA A 214 26.27 -13.19 -6.16
N GLY A 215 25.96 -12.41 -5.12
CA GLY A 215 26.56 -12.52 -3.79
C GLY A 215 25.58 -12.98 -2.72
N ASP A 216 25.94 -12.75 -1.46
CA ASP A 216 25.15 -13.17 -0.30
C ASP A 216 23.80 -12.47 -0.22
N ILE A 217 23.70 -11.24 -0.74
CA ILE A 217 22.44 -10.50 -0.88
C ILE A 217 22.07 -10.44 -2.36
N VAL A 218 20.83 -10.82 -2.66
CA VAL A 218 20.28 -10.75 -4.03
C VAL A 218 18.97 -9.99 -4.04
N THR A 219 18.60 -9.52 -5.23
CA THR A 219 17.34 -8.83 -5.49
C THR A 219 16.55 -9.60 -6.53
N LEU A 220 15.25 -9.74 -6.31
CA LEU A 220 14.29 -10.36 -7.23
C LEU A 220 13.21 -9.34 -7.57
N SER A 221 13.11 -8.97 -8.85
CA SER A 221 12.11 -8.04 -9.35
C SER A 221 11.02 -8.79 -10.12
N ALA A 222 9.76 -8.56 -9.77
CA ALA A 222 8.61 -9.23 -10.39
C ALA A 222 8.30 -8.66 -11.79
N GLN A 223 8.06 -9.56 -12.74
CA GLN A 223 7.61 -9.25 -14.09
C GLN A 223 6.34 -10.02 -14.44
N ALA A 224 5.42 -9.36 -15.14
CA ALA A 224 4.23 -9.94 -15.74
C ALA A 224 4.57 -10.73 -17.02
N ALA A 225 3.59 -11.45 -17.56
CA ALA A 225 3.76 -12.30 -18.76
C ALA A 225 4.15 -11.51 -20.02
N ASP A 226 3.78 -10.24 -20.12
CA ASP A 226 4.17 -9.33 -21.21
C ASP A 226 5.57 -8.70 -20.99
N GLY A 227 6.26 -9.05 -19.90
CA GLY A 227 7.57 -8.52 -19.51
C GLY A 227 7.49 -7.19 -18.75
N ALA A 228 6.30 -6.63 -18.52
CA ALA A 228 6.14 -5.41 -17.73
C ALA A 228 6.55 -5.65 -16.27
N GLY A 229 7.26 -4.69 -15.67
CA GLY A 229 7.59 -4.74 -14.25
C GLY A 229 6.35 -4.48 -13.39
N LEU A 230 6.13 -5.30 -12.36
CA LEU A 230 5.04 -5.09 -11.40
C LEU A 230 5.38 -4.08 -10.30
N GLY A 231 6.64 -3.65 -10.23
CA GLY A 231 7.13 -2.77 -9.17
C GLY A 231 7.38 -3.46 -7.82
N LEU A 232 7.03 -4.74 -7.70
CA LEU A 232 7.32 -5.57 -6.53
C LEU A 232 8.74 -6.12 -6.57
N VAL A 233 9.49 -5.90 -5.51
CA VAL A 233 10.88 -6.32 -5.36
C VAL A 233 11.08 -6.99 -4.01
N PHE A 234 11.74 -8.13 -4.01
CA PHE A 234 12.26 -8.80 -2.82
C PHE A 234 13.77 -8.67 -2.79
N SER A 235 14.36 -8.41 -1.62
CA SER A 235 15.80 -8.46 -1.44
C SER A 235 16.17 -9.07 -0.09
N GLY A 236 17.30 -9.75 -0.02
CA GLY A 236 17.72 -10.44 1.20
C GLY A 236 18.79 -11.49 0.93
N PRO A 237 19.10 -12.34 1.92
CA PRO A 237 20.06 -13.42 1.77
C PRO A 237 19.72 -14.32 0.57
N ALA A 238 20.72 -14.69 -0.23
CA ALA A 238 20.55 -15.57 -1.40
C ALA A 238 19.87 -16.90 -1.03
N ALA A 239 20.13 -17.40 0.18
CA ALA A 239 19.53 -18.60 0.74
C ALA A 239 18.02 -18.47 0.97
N ALA A 240 17.49 -17.25 1.16
CA ALA A 240 16.05 -17.02 1.28
C ALA A 240 15.29 -17.32 -0.02
N PHE A 241 16.00 -17.31 -1.14
CA PHE A 241 15.46 -17.43 -2.49
C PHE A 241 16.01 -18.63 -3.25
N ALA A 242 16.51 -19.65 -2.54
CA ALA A 242 17.18 -20.80 -3.17
C ALA A 242 16.24 -21.66 -4.03
N ALA A 243 14.93 -21.65 -3.72
CA ALA A 243 13.90 -22.43 -4.41
C ALA A 243 12.92 -21.57 -5.22
N ALA A 244 13.23 -20.27 -5.40
CA ALA A 244 12.39 -19.30 -6.09
C ALA A 244 12.47 -19.41 -7.61
#